data_AF-A0A644YXB7-F1
#
_entry.id   AF-A0A644YXB7-F1
#
_cell.length_a   1.000
_cell.length_b   1.000
_cell.length_c   1.000
_cell.angle_alpha   90.00
_cell.angle_beta   90.00
_cell.angle_gamma   90.00
#
_symmetry.space_group_name_H-M   'P 1'
#
loop_
_entity.id
_entity.type
_entity.pdbx_description
1 polymer ?
#
loop_
_entity_poly.entity_id
_entity_poly.type
_entity_poly.pdbx_seq_one_letter_code
_entity_poly.pdbx_strand_id
1 'polypeptide(L)'
;MSRLITAAERLEKARQLMQTARDLPIPEGMAWADFSYAAEIKDLMRQGRELIKFIPYTSGLTAETKEEAKLVAQEIDRTEKELLHRG
;
A
#
# COMPACT_ATOMS: atom_id res chain seq x y z
N MET A 1 18.55 -10.56 14.63
CA MET A 1 18.39 -9.15 14.19
C MET A 1 17.49 -9.15 12.97
N SER A 2 16.41 -8.37 12.99
CA SER A 2 15.57 -8.14 11.82
C SER A 2 16.40 -7.51 10.70
N ARG A 3 16.36 -8.05 9.48
CA ARG A 3 17.05 -7.45 8.33
C ARG A 3 16.54 -6.02 8.16
N LEU A 4 17.45 -5.05 8.17
CA LEU A 4 17.15 -3.69 7.74
C LEU A 4 16.88 -3.74 6.24
N ILE A 5 15.61 -3.61 5.86
CA ILE A 5 15.21 -3.50 4.46
C ILE A 5 15.51 -2.09 3.93
N THR A 6 16.04 -2.03 2.72
CA THR A 6 16.36 -0.83 1.94
C THR A 6 15.10 -0.07 1.51
N ALA A 7 15.26 1.17 1.03
CA ALA A 7 14.14 1.96 0.50
C ALA A 7 13.48 1.27 -0.71
N ALA A 8 14.29 0.69 -1.62
CA ALA A 8 13.79 -0.08 -2.76
C ALA A 8 12.96 -1.30 -2.33
N GLU A 9 13.44 -2.07 -1.35
CA GLU A 9 12.69 -3.21 -0.82
C GLU A 9 11.39 -2.80 -0.11
N ARG A 10 11.36 -1.62 0.53
CA ARG A 10 10.14 -1.08 1.14
C ARG A 10 9.10 -0.72 0.07
N LEU A 11 9.53 -0.08 -1.01
CA LEU A 11 8.67 0.26 -2.15
C LEU A 11 8.10 -1.01 -2.80
N GLU A 12 8.95 -2.00 -3.02
CA GLU A 12 8.55 -3.30 -3.58
C GLU A 12 7.53 -4.01 -2.67
N LYS A 13 7.79 -4.06 -1.36
CA LYS A 13 6.81 -4.64 -0.41
C LYS A 13 5.49 -3.88 -0.37
N ALA A 14 5.50 -2.56 -0.47
CA ALA A 14 4.28 -1.78 -0.53
C ALA A 14 3.45 -2.12 -1.78
N ARG A 15 4.11 -2.34 -2.93
CA ARG A 15 3.46 -2.82 -4.16
C ARG A 15 2.90 -4.22 -4.01
N GLN A 16 3.63 -5.12 -3.37
CA GLN A 16 3.16 -6.48 -3.09
C GLN A 16 1.90 -6.49 -2.21
N LEU A 17 1.85 -5.64 -1.18
CA LEU A 17 0.65 -5.50 -0.35
C LEU A 17 -0.56 -4.98 -1.14
N MET A 18 -0.36 -4.05 -2.09
CA MET A 18 -1.41 -3.63 -3.03
C MET A 18 -1.86 -4.78 -3.93
N GLN A 19 -0.94 -5.61 -4.40
CA GLN A 19 -1.29 -6.77 -5.22
C GLN A 19 -2.07 -7.81 -4.41
N THR A 20 -1.64 -8.10 -3.19
CA THR A 20 -2.39 -8.97 -2.26
C THR A 20 -3.81 -8.47 -2.06
N ALA A 21 -4.00 -7.16 -1.86
CA ALA A 21 -5.33 -6.57 -1.73
C ALA A 21 -6.19 -6.77 -3.00
N ARG A 22 -5.60 -6.71 -4.20
CA ARG A 22 -6.30 -6.97 -5.48
C ARG A 22 -6.63 -8.45 -5.70
N ASP A 23 -5.82 -9.34 -5.15
CA ASP A 23 -5.99 -10.79 -5.27
C ASP A 23 -6.99 -11.35 -4.24
N LEU A 24 -7.42 -10.54 -3.27
CA LEU A 24 -8.43 -10.94 -2.31
C LEU A 24 -9.77 -11.22 -3.02
N PRO A 25 -10.47 -12.30 -2.65
CA PRO A 25 -11.77 -12.60 -3.23
C PRO A 25 -12.75 -11.50 -2.87
N ILE A 26 -13.33 -10.86 -3.88
CA ILE A 26 -14.36 -9.84 -3.69
C ILE A 26 -15.62 -10.56 -3.19
N PRO A 27 -16.17 -10.21 -2.01
CA PRO A 27 -17.38 -10.81 -1.47
C PRO A 27 -18.57 -10.63 -2.43
N GLU A 28 -19.49 -11.59 -2.45
CA GLU A 28 -20.73 -11.48 -3.23
C GLU A 28 -21.59 -10.31 -2.68
N GLY A 29 -21.63 -9.20 -3.42
CA GLY A 29 -22.36 -7.99 -3.02
C GLY A 29 -21.49 -6.72 -3.10
N MET A 30 -21.80 -5.72 -2.27
CA MET A 30 -20.96 -4.52 -2.18
C MET A 30 -19.73 -4.80 -1.30
N ALA A 31 -18.53 -4.67 -1.87
CA ALA A 31 -17.27 -4.95 -1.19
C ALA A 31 -17.07 -4.15 0.12
N TRP A 32 -17.63 -2.93 0.22
CA TRP A 32 -17.60 -2.16 1.48
C TRP A 32 -18.60 -2.61 2.55
N ALA A 33 -19.62 -3.38 2.17
CA ALA A 33 -20.62 -3.89 3.10
C ALA A 33 -20.12 -5.12 3.87
N ASP A 34 -19.11 -5.81 3.35
CA ASP A 34 -18.35 -6.79 4.10
C ASP A 34 -17.28 -6.08 4.93
N PHE A 35 -17.54 -5.93 6.23
CA PHE A 35 -16.63 -5.27 7.15
C PHE A 35 -15.29 -6.00 7.29
N SER A 36 -15.26 -7.31 7.13
CA SER A 36 -14.03 -8.11 7.23
C SER A 36 -13.14 -7.83 6.03
N TYR A 37 -13.70 -7.90 4.81
CA TYR A 37 -12.99 -7.52 3.59
C TYR A 37 -12.51 -6.07 3.66
N ALA A 38 -13.39 -5.14 4.04
CA ALA A 38 -13.03 -3.73 4.11
C ALA A 38 -11.91 -3.44 5.13
N ALA A 39 -11.92 -4.14 6.28
CA ALA A 39 -10.86 -4.04 7.28
C ALA A 39 -9.54 -4.60 6.76
N GLU A 40 -9.54 -5.73 6.07
CA GLU A 40 -8.34 -6.35 5.50
C GLU A 40 -7.68 -5.45 4.44
N ILE A 41 -8.47 -4.90 3.51
CA ILE A 41 -7.98 -3.94 2.52
C ILE A 41 -7.35 -2.73 3.21
N LYS A 42 -8.05 -2.11 4.17
CA LYS A 42 -7.53 -0.96 4.91
C LYS A 42 -6.24 -1.29 5.66
N ASP A 43 -6.14 -2.49 6.22
CA ASP A 43 -4.94 -2.91 6.94
C ASP A 43 -3.75 -3.11 6.00
N LEU A 44 -3.94 -3.77 4.86
CA LEU A 44 -2.91 -3.92 3.83
C LEU A 44 -2.41 -2.57 3.31
N MET A 45 -3.34 -1.63 3.03
CA MET A 45 -3.00 -0.29 2.57
C MET A 45 -2.26 0.51 3.66
N ARG A 46 -2.67 0.40 4.92
CA ARG A 46 -1.99 0.98 6.07
C ARG A 46 -0.56 0.44 6.21
N GLN A 47 -0.38 -0.88 6.13
CA GLN A 47 0.95 -1.51 6.17
C GLN A 47 1.86 -1.00 5.03
N GLY A 48 1.31 -0.88 3.82
CA GLY A 48 2.03 -0.30 2.67
C GLY A 48 2.51 1.13 2.92
N ARG A 49 1.65 2.00 3.48
CA ARG A 49 2.02 3.39 3.81
C ARG A 49 3.10 3.45 4.87
N GLU A 50 3.00 2.63 5.91
CA GLU A 50 3.98 2.60 7.00
C GLU A 50 5.39 2.27 6.48
N LEU A 51 5.51 1.44 5.44
CA LEU A 51 6.79 1.11 4.81
C LEU A 51 7.42 2.31 4.09
N ILE A 52 6.62 3.15 3.44
CA ILE A 52 7.12 4.18 2.52
C ILE A 52 7.07 5.60 3.09
N LYS A 53 6.28 5.88 4.13
CA LYS A 53 6.01 7.25 4.63
C LYS A 53 7.26 8.03 5.03
N PHE A 54 8.33 7.35 5.45
CA PHE A 54 9.59 7.99 5.86
C PHE A 54 10.63 8.11 4.74
N ILE A 55 10.42 7.47 3.59
CA ILE A 55 11.36 7.53 2.45
C ILE A 55 11.59 8.97 1.97
N PRO A 56 10.56 9.82 1.79
CA PRO A 56 10.77 11.22 1.37
C PRO A 56 11.63 12.05 2.32
N TYR A 57 11.54 11.75 3.62
CA TYR A 57 12.24 12.47 4.70
C TYR A 57 13.64 11.91 5.00
N THR A 58 14.00 10.77 4.42
CA THR A 58 15.29 10.13 4.66
C THR A 58 16.41 10.90 3.93
N SER A 59 17.48 11.22 4.66
CA SER A 59 18.68 11.84 4.10
C SER A 59 19.51 10.82 3.32
N GLY A 60 20.21 11.26 2.28
CA GLY A 60 21.06 10.38 1.45
C GLY A 60 20.34 9.55 0.39
N LEU A 61 19.01 9.64 0.28
CA LEU A 61 18.26 9.08 -0.86
C LEU A 61 18.18 10.06 -2.03
N THR A 62 18.16 9.51 -3.24
CA THR A 62 18.03 10.31 -4.47
C THR A 62 16.65 10.96 -4.56
N ALA A 63 16.55 12.04 -5.34
CA ALA A 63 15.27 12.69 -5.61
C ALA A 63 14.27 11.72 -6.27
N GLU A 64 14.77 10.83 -7.14
CA GLU A 64 13.98 9.80 -7.82
C GLU A 64 13.30 8.84 -6.84
N THR A 65 14.05 8.25 -5.90
CA THR A 65 13.47 7.33 -4.90
C THR A 65 12.44 8.02 -4.00
N LYS A 66 12.64 9.31 -3.70
CA LYS A 66 11.68 10.10 -2.92
C LYS A 66 10.41 10.37 -3.69
N GLU A 67 10.52 10.63 -5.00
CA GLU A 67 9.36 10.83 -5.86
C GLU A 67 8.60 9.52 -6.09
N GLU A 68 9.32 8.42 -6.31
CA GLU A 68 8.73 7.08 -6.41
C GLU A 68 7.91 6.73 -5.15
N ALA A 69 8.41 7.05 -3.96
CA ALA A 69 7.67 6.84 -2.72
C ALA A 69 6.36 7.65 -2.65
N LYS A 70 6.33 8.86 -3.20
CA LYS A 70 5.09 9.65 -3.28
C LYS A 70 4.12 9.04 -4.27
N LEU A 71 4.61 8.60 -5.43
CA LEU A 71 3.79 7.92 -6.44
C LEU A 71 3.17 6.65 -5.85
N VAL A 72 3.96 5.80 -5.20
CA VAL A 72 3.43 4.59 -4.54
C VAL A 72 2.41 4.95 -3.45
N ALA A 73 2.61 6.02 -2.68
CA ALA A 73 1.62 6.47 -1.71
C ALA A 73 0.29 6.86 -2.38
N GLN A 74 0.34 7.56 -3.51
CA GLN A 74 -0.85 7.90 -4.31
C GLN A 74 -1.50 6.66 -4.94
N GLU A 75 -0.72 5.65 -5.33
CA GLU A 75 -1.24 4.39 -5.84
C GLU A 75 -1.95 3.57 -4.76
N ILE A 76 -1.47 3.62 -3.51
CA ILE A 76 -2.14 3.01 -2.35
C ILE A 76 -3.51 3.68 -2.13
N ASP A 77 -3.57 5.03 -2.10
CA ASP A 77 -4.82 5.80 -2.07
C ASP A 77 -5.76 5.41 -3.23
N ARG A 78 -5.18 5.30 -4.42
CA ARG A 78 -5.68 4.66 -5.64
C ARG A 78 -6.50 3.41 -5.34
N THR A 79 -5.73 2.41 -4.94
CA THR A 79 -6.13 1.02 -4.80
C THR A 79 -7.16 0.86 -3.69
N GLU A 80 -7.01 1.57 -2.57
CA GLU A 80 -7.98 1.56 -1.48
C GLU A 80 -9.38 1.99 -1.96
N LYS A 81 -9.44 3.11 -2.69
CA LYS A 81 -10.70 3.61 -3.25
C LYS A 81 -11.27 2.67 -4.30
N GLU A 82 -10.43 2.14 -5.18
CA GLU A 82 -10.85 1.19 -6.22
C GLU A 82 -11.41 -0.12 -5.64
N LEU A 83 -10.91 -0.58 -4.50
CA LEU A 83 -11.35 -1.86 -3.92
C LEU A 83 -12.56 -1.70 -2.98
N LEU A 84 -12.71 -0.53 -2.33
CA LEU A 84 -13.80 -0.29 -1.37
C LEU A 84 -14.97 0.49 -1.96
N HIS A 85 -14.72 1.41 -2.89
CA HIS A 85 -15.75 2.32 -3.41
C HIS A 85 -16.15 2.03 -4.85
N ARG A 86 -15.74 0.89 -5.40
CA ARG A 86 -16.24 0.40 -6.69
C ARG A 86 -17.65 -0.16 -6.49
N GLY A 87 -18.62 0.73 -6.61
CA GLY A 87 -20.06 0.49 -6.66
C GLY A 87 -20.68 1.42 -7.69
#